data_AF-A0A528ELF2-F1
#
_entry.id   AF-A0A528ELF2-F1
#
_cell.length_a   1.000
_cell.length_b   1.000
_cell.length_c   1.000
_cell.angle_alpha   90.00
_cell.angle_beta   90.00
_cell.angle_gamma   90.00
#
_symmetry.space_group_name_H-M   'P 1'
#
loop_
_entity.id
_entity.type
_entity.pdbx_description
1 polymer ?
#
loop_
_entity_poly.entity_id
_entity_poly.type
_entity_poly.pdbx_seq_one_letter_code
_entity_poly.pdbx_strand_id
1 'polypeptide(L)'
;MPKLIEQARACIVREWPGWTSLTYGHAGDGNIHFNVLPPIDCDPGEARIVGQAVLTRLYELVGALGGSFSAEHGVGRSRSHVFWAGLSQRERQLHTAIKAAFDPAGLFNPTCLMPDPGD
;
A
#
# COMPACT_ATOMS: atom_id res chain seq x y z
N MET A 1 11.50 8.27 -9.65
CA MET A 1 11.87 8.28 -8.21
C MET A 1 11.96 9.69 -7.61
N PRO A 2 12.80 10.64 -8.07
CA PRO A 2 12.94 11.95 -7.39
C PRO A 2 11.63 12.74 -7.27
N LYS A 3 10.83 12.76 -8.35
CA LYS A 3 9.50 13.39 -8.39
C LYS A 3 8.54 12.84 -7.34
N LEU A 4 8.54 11.52 -7.12
CA LEU A 4 7.70 10.88 -6.10
C LEU A 4 8.13 11.32 -4.70
N ILE A 5 9.44 11.32 -4.41
CA ILE A 5 9.97 11.72 -3.10
C ILE A 5 9.60 13.18 -2.81
N GLU A 6 9.79 14.07 -3.77
CA GLU A 6 9.45 15.50 -3.63
C GLU A 6 7.95 15.71 -3.39
N GLN A 7 7.10 15.11 -4.22
CA GLN A 7 5.64 15.24 -4.10
C GLN A 7 5.10 14.64 -2.80
N ALA A 8 5.59 13.46 -2.41
CA ALA A 8 5.20 12.80 -1.18
C ALA A 8 5.63 13.62 0.05
N ARG A 9 6.88 14.11 0.11
CA ARG A 9 7.34 14.95 1.21
C ARG A 9 6.53 16.24 1.35
N ALA A 10 6.28 16.93 0.23
CA ALA A 10 5.46 18.13 0.22
C ALA A 10 4.02 17.86 0.67
N CYS A 11 3.45 16.72 0.25
CA CYS A 11 2.14 16.25 0.70
C CYS A 11 2.10 16.03 2.21
N ILE A 12 3.10 15.33 2.79
CA ILE A 12 3.17 15.11 4.24
C ILE A 12 3.21 16.42 5.01
N VAL A 13 4.10 17.34 4.63
CA VAL A 13 4.23 18.65 5.32
C VAL A 13 2.92 19.45 5.26
N ARG A 14 2.20 19.39 4.14
CA ARG A 14 0.98 20.16 3.93
C ARG A 14 -0.24 19.56 4.63
N GLU A 15 -0.43 18.25 4.52
CA GLU A 15 -1.65 17.57 4.94
C GLU A 15 -1.55 17.04 6.38
N TRP A 16 -0.34 16.73 6.85
CA TRP A 16 -0.07 16.25 8.20
C TRP A 16 1.11 16.99 8.85
N PRO A 17 0.95 18.28 9.20
CA PRO A 17 1.99 19.04 9.90
C PRO A 17 2.45 18.32 11.17
N GLY A 18 3.77 18.29 11.41
CA GLY A 18 4.38 17.60 12.55
C GLY A 18 4.71 16.13 12.31
N TRP A 19 4.20 15.50 11.25
CA TRP A 19 4.60 14.16 10.83
C TRP A 19 5.91 14.22 10.06
N THR A 20 6.82 13.27 10.32
CA THR A 20 8.16 13.26 9.74
C THR A 20 8.29 12.16 8.69
N SER A 21 8.67 12.52 7.47
CA SER A 21 8.96 11.53 6.42
C SER A 21 10.44 11.14 6.41
N LEU A 22 10.71 9.84 6.35
CA LEU A 22 12.03 9.26 6.19
C LEU A 22 12.06 8.42 4.92
N THR A 23 13.03 8.68 4.05
CA THR A 23 13.12 8.03 2.74
C THR A 23 14.52 7.50 2.49
N TYR A 24 14.60 6.21 2.13
CA TYR A 24 15.82 5.52 1.71
C TYR A 24 15.45 4.43 0.70
N GLY A 25 16.41 3.79 0.07
CA GLY A 25 16.13 2.65 -0.82
C GLY A 25 17.19 2.43 -1.89
N HIS A 26 16.79 1.74 -2.94
CA HIS A 26 17.66 1.26 -3.99
C HIS A 26 17.48 2.13 -5.24
N ALA A 27 18.35 3.12 -5.41
CA ALA A 27 18.24 4.06 -6.53
C ALA A 27 18.36 3.36 -7.90
N GLY A 28 19.11 2.26 -7.99
CA GLY A 28 19.41 1.56 -9.23
C GLY A 28 18.23 0.84 -9.89
N ASP A 29 17.23 0.42 -9.10
CA ASP A 29 16.06 -0.33 -9.59
C ASP A 29 14.74 0.44 -9.46
N GLY A 30 14.78 1.66 -8.90
CA GLY A 30 13.57 2.46 -8.74
C GLY A 30 12.82 2.24 -7.41
N ASN A 31 13.32 1.39 -6.52
CA ASN A 31 12.65 1.02 -5.27
C ASN A 31 12.95 2.01 -4.12
N ILE A 32 11.91 2.49 -3.44
CA ILE A 32 12.04 3.37 -2.28
C ILE A 32 11.21 2.88 -1.10
N HIS A 33 11.80 3.01 0.08
CA HIS A 33 11.15 2.87 1.36
C HIS A 33 10.78 4.27 1.84
N PHE A 34 9.48 4.57 1.83
CA PHE A 34 8.94 5.85 2.30
C PHE A 34 8.19 5.61 3.61
N ASN A 35 8.80 5.99 4.72
CA ASN A 35 8.23 5.87 6.05
C ASN A 35 7.73 7.23 6.53
N VAL A 36 6.62 7.25 7.25
CA VAL A 36 6.11 8.46 7.89
C VAL A 36 5.92 8.17 9.37
N LEU A 37 6.59 8.96 10.20
CA LEU A 37 6.56 8.84 11.65
C LEU A 37 5.57 9.88 12.22
N PRO A 38 4.69 9.49 13.15
CA PRO A 38 3.86 10.44 13.88
C PRO A 38 4.73 11.28 14.84
N PRO A 39 4.19 12.38 15.38
CA PRO A 39 4.78 13.07 16.53
C PRO A 39 5.05 12.11 17.69
N ILE A 40 6.09 12.37 18.49
CA ILE A 40 6.56 11.48 19.58
C ILE A 40 5.47 11.25 20.64
N ASP A 41 4.60 12.23 20.84
CA ASP A 41 3.53 12.29 21.83
C ASP A 41 2.14 11.96 21.25
N CYS A 42 2.06 11.52 19.99
CA CYS A 42 0.81 11.14 19.35
C CYS A 42 0.24 9.84 19.96
N ASP A 43 -1.08 9.83 20.22
CA ASP A 43 -1.77 8.63 20.68
C ASP A 43 -1.65 7.49 19.64
N PRO A 44 -1.35 6.23 20.05
CA PRO A 44 -1.20 5.13 19.10
C PRO A 44 -2.45 4.83 18.26
N GLY A 45 -3.65 5.04 18.81
CA GLY A 45 -4.91 4.85 18.10
C GLY A 45 -5.10 5.91 17.01
N GLU A 46 -4.84 7.18 17.36
CA GLU A 46 -4.83 8.30 16.42
C GLU A 46 -3.77 8.10 15.32
N ALA A 47 -2.52 7.77 15.71
CA ALA A 47 -1.43 7.51 14.79
C ALA A 47 -1.77 6.41 13.79
N ARG A 48 -2.49 5.36 14.20
CA ARG A 48 -2.94 4.29 13.31
C ARG A 48 -3.98 4.79 12.30
N ILE A 49 -4.96 5.58 12.75
CA ILE A 49 -6.02 6.11 11.87
C ILE A 49 -5.43 7.08 10.85
N VAL A 50 -4.64 8.04 11.31
CA VAL A 50 -3.98 9.02 10.45
C VAL A 50 -2.97 8.33 9.54
N GLY A 51 -2.20 7.36 10.04
CA GLY A 51 -1.26 6.56 9.25
C GLY A 51 -1.93 5.81 8.10
N GLN A 52 -3.16 5.33 8.28
CA GLN A 52 -3.92 4.72 7.19
C GLN A 52 -4.29 5.75 6.11
N ALA A 53 -4.69 6.96 6.50
CA ALA A 53 -4.97 8.04 5.55
C ALA A 53 -3.71 8.49 4.78
N VAL A 54 -2.58 8.59 5.48
CA VAL A 54 -1.26 8.85 4.88
C VAL A 54 -0.91 7.78 3.85
N LEU A 55 -1.06 6.50 4.19
CA LEU A 55 -0.77 5.39 3.27
C LEU A 55 -1.65 5.43 2.02
N THR A 56 -2.96 5.65 2.17
CA THR A 56 -3.88 5.80 1.03
C THR A 56 -3.39 6.90 0.09
N ARG A 57 -3.02 8.06 0.65
CA ARG A 57 -2.54 9.19 -0.15
C ARG A 57 -1.22 8.90 -0.86
N LEU A 58 -0.30 8.20 -0.21
CA LEU A 58 0.95 7.77 -0.83
C LEU A 58 0.69 6.78 -1.98
N TYR A 59 -0.23 5.84 -1.83
CA TYR A 59 -0.59 4.90 -2.90
C TYR A 59 -1.20 5.62 -4.11
N GLU A 60 -2.05 6.62 -3.90
CA GLU A 60 -2.58 7.46 -4.98
C GLU A 60 -1.45 8.20 -5.74
N LEU A 61 -0.50 8.81 -5.02
CA LEU A 61 0.62 9.51 -5.64
C LEU A 61 1.52 8.57 -6.44
N VAL A 62 1.81 7.39 -5.90
CA VAL A 62 2.58 6.35 -6.58
C VAL A 62 1.85 5.89 -7.85
N GLY A 63 0.56 5.59 -7.76
CA GLY A 63 -0.27 5.17 -8.88
C GLY A 63 -0.37 6.24 -9.97
N ALA A 64 -0.53 7.52 -9.60
CA ALA A 64 -0.57 8.64 -10.54
C ALA A 64 0.75 8.84 -11.31
N LEU A 65 1.86 8.34 -10.79
CA LEU A 65 3.17 8.35 -11.44
C LEU A 65 3.47 7.04 -12.19
N GLY A 66 2.51 6.11 -12.26
CA GLY A 66 2.68 4.79 -12.91
C GLY A 66 3.59 3.84 -12.12
N GLY A 67 3.77 4.08 -10.81
CA GLY A 67 4.55 3.21 -9.94
C GLY A 67 3.74 2.07 -9.31
N SER A 68 4.44 1.18 -8.60
CA SER A 68 3.82 0.12 -7.78
C SER A 68 3.79 0.52 -6.31
N PHE A 69 2.65 0.31 -5.64
CA PHE A 69 2.52 0.49 -4.19
C PHE A 69 3.28 -0.57 -3.36
N SER A 70 3.76 -1.63 -4.01
CA SER A 70 4.56 -2.67 -3.39
C SER A 70 5.64 -3.15 -4.37
N ALA A 71 6.88 -2.71 -4.17
CA ALA A 71 8.02 -3.14 -4.96
C ALA A 71 8.52 -4.55 -4.57
N GLU A 72 8.66 -4.82 -3.26
CA GLU A 72 9.31 -6.06 -2.75
C GLU A 72 8.51 -6.82 -1.69
N HIS A 73 7.77 -6.14 -0.83
CA HIS A 73 7.12 -6.77 0.34
C HIS A 73 5.84 -7.56 0.01
N GLY A 74 5.39 -7.49 -1.24
CA GLY A 74 4.13 -8.09 -1.69
C GLY A 74 2.87 -7.43 -1.11
N VAL A 75 1.74 -8.08 -1.41
CA VAL A 75 0.40 -7.58 -1.06
C VAL A 75 -0.05 -8.07 0.31
N GLY A 76 0.02 -9.38 0.53
CA GLY A 76 -0.40 -10.02 1.78
C GLY A 76 -1.87 -9.72 2.13
N ARG A 77 -2.17 -9.69 3.43
CA ARG A 77 -3.48 -9.24 3.95
C ARG A 77 -3.57 -7.71 3.99
N SER A 78 -2.47 -7.07 4.37
CA SER A 78 -2.43 -5.63 4.66
C SER A 78 -2.72 -4.75 3.44
N ARG A 79 -2.39 -5.20 2.23
CA ARG A 79 -2.59 -4.42 1.00
C ARG A 79 -3.57 -5.08 0.03
N SER A 80 -4.26 -6.15 0.44
CA SER A 80 -5.23 -6.87 -0.40
C SER A 80 -6.29 -5.92 -0.96
N HIS A 81 -6.89 -5.08 -0.10
CA HIS A 81 -7.89 -4.10 -0.51
C HIS A 81 -7.38 -3.15 -1.63
N VAL A 82 -6.16 -2.62 -1.51
CA VAL A 82 -5.56 -1.73 -2.51
C VAL A 82 -5.28 -2.48 -3.81
N PHE A 83 -4.73 -3.68 -3.71
CA PHE A 83 -4.45 -4.54 -4.85
C PHE A 83 -5.72 -4.79 -5.66
N TRP A 84 -6.77 -5.30 -5.02
CA TRP A 84 -8.02 -5.58 -5.69
C TRP A 84 -8.65 -4.33 -6.26
N ALA A 85 -8.68 -3.22 -5.52
CA ALA A 85 -9.21 -1.94 -6.00
C ALA A 85 -8.58 -1.49 -7.33
N GLY A 86 -7.28 -1.76 -7.54
CA GLY A 86 -6.57 -1.43 -8.77
C GLY A 86 -6.79 -2.40 -9.94
N LEU A 87 -7.35 -3.59 -9.70
CA LEU A 87 -7.57 -4.60 -10.75
C LEU A 87 -8.84 -4.34 -11.56
N SER A 88 -8.71 -4.51 -12.88
CA SER A 88 -9.84 -4.67 -13.79
C SER A 88 -10.64 -5.93 -13.47
N GLN A 89 -11.90 -5.96 -13.91
CA GLN A 89 -12.76 -7.15 -13.73
C GLN A 89 -12.14 -8.45 -14.26
N ARG A 90 -11.39 -8.38 -15.37
CA ARG A 90 -10.73 -9.55 -15.96
C ARG A 90 -9.57 -10.05 -15.11
N GLU A 91 -8.74 -9.16 -14.58
CA GLU A 91 -7.65 -9.53 -13.68
C GLU A 91 -8.21 -10.15 -12.39
N ARG A 92 -9.28 -9.57 -11.84
CA ARG A 92 -9.99 -10.13 -10.68
C ARG A 92 -10.46 -11.56 -10.92
N GLN A 93 -11.12 -11.80 -12.07
CA GLN A 93 -11.56 -13.14 -12.46
C GLN A 93 -10.39 -14.11 -12.61
N LEU A 94 -9.28 -13.67 -13.20
CA LEU A 94 -8.08 -14.48 -13.37
C LEU A 94 -7.49 -14.90 -12.01
N HIS A 95 -7.32 -13.97 -11.08
CA HIS A 95 -6.81 -14.26 -9.74
C HIS A 95 -7.70 -15.26 -8.99
N THR A 96 -9.02 -15.08 -9.03
CA THR A 96 -9.98 -16.00 -8.40
C THR A 96 -9.97 -17.37 -9.06
N ALA A 97 -9.92 -17.44 -10.39
CA ALA A 97 -9.88 -18.71 -11.11
C ALA A 97 -8.61 -19.52 -10.80
N ILE A 98 -7.45 -18.85 -10.75
CA ILE A 98 -6.19 -19.49 -10.35
C ILE A 98 -6.29 -20.00 -8.91
N LYS A 99 -6.78 -19.20 -7.97
CA LYS A 99 -6.94 -19.63 -6.57
C LYS A 99 -7.84 -20.86 -6.46
N ALA A 100 -8.98 -20.87 -7.15
CA ALA A 100 -9.94 -21.97 -7.11
C ALA A 100 -9.40 -23.26 -7.74
N ALA A 101 -8.56 -23.16 -8.77
CA ALA A 101 -7.96 -24.33 -9.42
C ALA A 101 -6.98 -25.09 -8.50
N PHE A 102 -6.24 -24.38 -7.65
CA PHE A 102 -5.24 -24.98 -6.76
C PHE A 102 -5.72 -25.18 -5.31
N ASP A 103 -6.67 -24.38 -4.85
CA ASP A 103 -7.19 -24.43 -3.48
C ASP A 103 -8.72 -24.19 -3.45
N PRO A 104 -9.51 -25.14 -3.99
CA PRO A 104 -10.97 -25.02 -4.04
C PRO A 104 -11.63 -25.00 -2.65
N ALA A 105 -10.95 -25.52 -1.62
CA ALA A 105 -11.43 -25.53 -0.25
C ALA A 105 -11.00 -24.27 0.56
N GLY A 106 -10.18 -23.38 -0.03
CA GLY A 106 -9.75 -22.14 0.60
C GLY A 106 -8.83 -22.33 1.82
N LEU A 107 -8.11 -23.45 1.92
CA LEU A 107 -7.29 -23.79 3.09
C LEU A 107 -5.90 -23.14 3.07
N PHE A 108 -5.39 -22.80 1.89
CA PHE A 108 -4.04 -22.29 1.75
C PHE A 108 -4.00 -20.78 1.98
N ASN A 109 -3.65 -20.42 3.22
CA ASN A 109 -3.43 -19.04 3.66
C ASN A 109 -4.63 -18.12 3.38
N PRO A 110 -5.79 -18.39 4.02
CA PRO A 110 -7.03 -17.65 3.78
C PRO A 110 -6.84 -16.15 4.03
N THR A 111 -7.57 -15.32 3.28
CA THR A 111 -7.55 -13.84 3.30
C THR A 111 -6.22 -13.17 2.94
N CYS A 112 -5.14 -13.94 2.71
CA CYS A 112 -3.88 -13.41 2.20
C CYS A 112 -3.98 -13.28 0.67
N LEU A 113 -3.72 -12.08 0.14
CA LEU A 113 -3.93 -11.69 -1.26
C LEU A 113 -5.40 -11.71 -1.70
N MET A 114 -6.17 -12.73 -1.36
CA MET A 114 -7.60 -12.83 -1.72
C MET A 114 -8.45 -11.94 -0.79
N PRO A 115 -9.57 -11.37 -1.28
CA PRO A 115 -10.50 -10.65 -0.41
C PRO A 115 -11.17 -11.64 0.56
N ASP A 116 -11.75 -11.13 1.64
CA ASP A 116 -12.57 -11.97 2.51
C ASP A 116 -13.81 -12.43 1.73
N PRO A 117 -14.31 -13.67 1.88
CA PRO A 117 -15.49 -14.13 1.16
C PRO A 117 -16.77 -13.34 1.45
N GLY A 118 -16.75 -12.44 2.44
CA GLY A 118 -17.87 -11.59 2.84
C GLY A 118 -17.76 -10.11 2.42
N ASP A 119 -16.69 -9.71 1.72
CA ASP A 119 -16.49 -8.37 1.15
C ASP A 119 -17.04 -8.27 -0.29
#